data_AF-A0A964FIM9-F1
#
_entry.id   AF-A0A964FIM9-F1
#
_cell.length_a   1.000
_cell.length_b   1.000
_cell.length_c   1.000
_cell.angle_alpha   90.00
_cell.angle_beta   90.00
_cell.angle_gamma   90.00
#
_symmetry.space_group_name_H-M   'P 1'
#
loop_
_entity.id
_entity.type
_entity.pdbx_description
1 polymer ?
#
loop_
_entity_poly.entity_id
_entity_poly.type
_entity_poly.pdbx_seq_one_letter_code
_entity_poly.pdbx_strand_id
1 'polypeptide(L)'
;MPGIAIALFFVLGLVLSLVGYIWGLVQAFGEETLWGVLYLLVPFAGFVFYVKNWSNTKIRKTFLIQCAGLLMFVLGGVTTSVFYGGNFTQISDPSQNQELKNNDSSPSSFPSDLNTSPSPSQESSPAAEPSPQSFIAPIQKDEFKQSMKLGYIYYGQREYQTALINFNRALQVRPGDAYAIKAVDNTKMAIAGSRTK
;
A
#
# COMPACT_ATOMS: atom_id res chain seq x y z
N MET A 1 -10.48 -10.24 -14.12
CA MET A 1 -9.07 -10.68 -14.04
C MET A 1 -8.09 -9.59 -14.52
N PRO A 2 -8.09 -8.36 -13.96
CA PRO A 2 -7.24 -7.28 -14.48
C PRO A 2 -5.73 -7.45 -14.16
N GLY A 3 -5.38 -8.23 -13.13
CA GLY A 3 -3.99 -8.42 -12.72
C GLY A 3 -3.12 -9.13 -13.77
N ILE A 4 -3.69 -10.06 -14.55
CA ILE A 4 -2.95 -10.78 -15.60
C ILE A 4 -2.55 -9.83 -16.73
N ALA A 5 -3.44 -8.92 -17.13
CA ALA A 5 -3.14 -7.94 -18.18
C ALA A 5 -1.97 -7.02 -17.79
N ILE A 6 -1.93 -6.59 -16.51
CA ILE A 6 -0.86 -5.71 -15.99
C ILE A 6 0.47 -6.46 -15.90
N ALA A 7 0.44 -7.71 -15.43
CA ALA A 7 1.63 -8.57 -15.42
C ALA A 7 2.21 -8.75 -16.82
N LEU A 8 1.35 -8.92 -17.84
CA LEU A 8 1.77 -9.01 -19.24
C LEU A 8 2.45 -7.72 -19.73
N PHE A 9 1.93 -6.53 -19.40
CA PHE A 9 2.59 -5.27 -19.77
C PHE A 9 3.94 -5.09 -19.09
N PHE A 10 4.07 -5.51 -17.82
CA PHE A 10 5.32 -5.42 -17.09
C PHE A 10 6.39 -6.36 -17.67
N VAL A 11 6.00 -7.61 -17.95
CA VAL A 11 6.87 -8.59 -18.63
C VAL A 11 7.24 -8.11 -20.02
N LEU A 12 6.29 -7.55 -20.78
CA LEU A 12 6.54 -6.99 -22.10
C LEU A 12 7.54 -5.83 -22.04
N GLY A 13 7.35 -4.88 -21.12
CA GLY A 13 8.29 -3.78 -20.91
C GLY A 13 9.70 -4.25 -20.53
N LEU A 14 9.79 -5.28 -19.68
CA LEU A 14 11.06 -5.90 -19.30
C LEU A 14 11.74 -6.56 -20.50
N VAL A 15 10.99 -7.28 -21.33
CA VAL A 15 11.49 -7.90 -22.56
C VAL A 15 11.99 -6.83 -23.54
N LEU A 16 11.25 -5.75 -23.77
CA LEU A 16 11.71 -4.65 -24.64
C LEU A 16 12.99 -4.00 -24.11
N SER A 17 13.10 -3.82 -22.79
CA SER A 17 14.31 -3.26 -22.16
C SER A 17 15.52 -4.17 -22.37
N LEU A 18 15.36 -5.49 -22.25
CA LEU A 18 16.42 -6.46 -22.50
C LEU A 18 16.83 -6.49 -23.98
N VAL A 19 15.87 -6.45 -24.90
CA VAL A 19 16.17 -6.42 -26.34
C VAL A 19 16.97 -5.18 -26.71
N GLY A 20 16.59 -4.01 -26.20
CA GLY A 20 17.34 -2.77 -26.42
C GLY A 20 18.75 -2.83 -25.82
N TYR A 21 18.89 -3.41 -24.63
CA TYR A 21 20.19 -3.61 -23.98
C TYR A 21 21.12 -4.50 -24.82
N ILE A 22 20.63 -5.66 -25.26
CA ILE A 22 21.38 -6.60 -26.09
C ILE A 22 21.77 -5.96 -27.42
N TRP A 23 20.85 -5.24 -28.05
CA TRP A 23 21.12 -4.52 -29.31
C TRP A 23 22.19 -3.42 -29.13
N GLY A 24 22.17 -2.70 -28.02
CA GLY A 24 23.21 -1.73 -27.66
C GLY A 24 24.57 -2.39 -27.42
N LEU A 25 24.58 -3.55 -26.74
CA LEU A 25 25.78 -4.32 -26.47
C LEU A 25 26.46 -4.80 -27.77
N VAL A 26 25.67 -5.31 -28.72
CA VAL A 26 26.18 -5.73 -30.05
C VAL A 26 26.80 -4.56 -30.80
N GLN A 27 26.18 -3.37 -30.76
CA GLN A 27 26.77 -2.17 -31.36
C GLN A 27 28.08 -1.75 -30.68
N ALA A 28 28.16 -1.84 -29.36
CA ALA A 28 29.38 -1.52 -28.62
C ALA A 28 30.55 -2.44 -29.02
N PHE A 29 30.31 -3.74 -29.18
CA PHE A 29 31.31 -4.69 -29.68
C PHE A 29 31.70 -4.45 -31.14
N GLY A 30 30.79 -3.92 -31.95
CA GLY A 30 31.04 -3.62 -33.37
C GLY A 30 31.90 -2.36 -33.60
N GLU A 31 32.00 -1.46 -32.62
CA GLU A 31 32.78 -0.22 -32.74
C GLU A 31 34.17 -0.39 -32.12
N GLU A 32 34.27 -0.82 -30.85
CA GLU A 32 35.53 -1.30 -30.27
C GLU A 32 35.28 -2.36 -29.20
N THR A 33 36.07 -3.45 -29.23
CA THR A 33 35.96 -4.57 -28.29
C THR A 33 36.10 -4.14 -26.82
N LEU A 34 36.87 -3.08 -26.56
CA LEU A 34 37.07 -2.53 -25.23
C LEU A 34 35.78 -1.93 -24.66
N TRP A 35 34.96 -1.27 -25.48
CA TRP A 35 33.69 -0.70 -25.05
C TRP A 35 32.67 -1.78 -24.73
N GLY A 36 32.63 -2.87 -25.50
CA GLY A 36 31.76 -4.03 -25.21
C GLY A 36 32.08 -4.71 -23.87
N VAL A 37 33.38 -4.93 -23.59
CA VAL A 37 33.82 -5.51 -22.30
C VAL A 37 33.55 -4.55 -21.14
N LEU A 38 33.82 -3.26 -21.32
CA LEU A 38 33.58 -2.24 -20.29
C LEU A 38 32.08 -2.11 -19.98
N TYR A 39 31.23 -2.24 -20.99
CA TYR A 39 29.76 -2.26 -20.84
C TYR A 39 29.27 -3.41 -19.95
N LEU A 40 29.91 -4.58 -20.05
CA LEU A 40 29.54 -5.77 -19.29
C LEU A 40 30.03 -5.70 -17.83
N LEU A 41 31.20 -5.08 -17.62
CA LEU A 41 31.88 -5.09 -16.33
C LEU A 41 31.57 -3.86 -15.47
N VAL A 42 31.21 -2.73 -16.09
CA VAL A 42 30.95 -1.47 -15.39
C VAL A 42 29.53 -0.98 -15.71
N PRO A 43 28.61 -0.96 -14.72
CA PRO A 43 27.20 -0.63 -14.92
C PRO A 43 26.96 0.81 -15.44
N PHE A 44 27.96 1.69 -15.34
CA PHE A 44 27.88 3.08 -15.84
C PHE A 44 28.63 3.31 -17.16
N ALA A 45 29.40 2.34 -17.64
CA ALA A 45 30.18 2.51 -18.87
C ALA A 45 29.28 2.71 -20.10
N GLY A 46 28.10 2.11 -20.09
CA GLY A 46 27.14 2.33 -21.16
C GLY A 46 26.68 3.77 -21.28
N PHE A 47 26.50 4.46 -20.14
CA PHE A 47 26.16 5.87 -20.14
C PHE A 47 27.29 6.73 -20.75
N VAL A 48 28.55 6.46 -20.38
CA VAL A 48 29.72 7.15 -20.93
C VAL A 48 29.87 6.89 -22.43
N PHE A 49 29.64 5.64 -22.87
CA PHE A 49 29.63 5.29 -24.29
C PHE A 49 28.59 6.08 -25.08
N TYR A 50 27.37 6.21 -24.55
CA TYR A 50 26.32 7.01 -25.19
C TYR A 50 26.68 8.49 -25.28
N VAL A 51 27.28 9.06 -24.24
CA VAL A 51 27.70 10.47 -24.24
C VAL A 51 28.84 10.69 -25.24
N LYS A 52 29.83 9.79 -25.28
CA LYS A 52 30.99 9.89 -26.18
C LYS A 52 30.59 9.70 -27.65
N ASN A 53 29.73 8.71 -27.93
CA ASN A 53 29.33 8.37 -29.31
C ASN A 53 28.00 9.02 -29.71
N TRP A 54 27.57 10.08 -29.01
CA TRP A 54 26.32 10.81 -29.25
C TRP A 54 26.21 11.40 -30.66
N SER A 55 27.36 11.66 -31.31
CA SER A 55 27.42 12.13 -32.70
C SER A 55 26.93 11.09 -33.72
N ASN A 56 26.87 9.80 -33.36
CA ASN A 56 26.44 8.75 -34.26
C ASN A 56 24.91 8.62 -34.26
N THR A 57 24.28 8.91 -35.39
CA THR A 57 22.81 8.94 -35.54
C THR A 57 22.16 7.59 -35.25
N LYS A 58 22.90 6.47 -35.38
CA LYS A 58 22.41 5.12 -35.04
C LYS A 58 22.29 4.94 -33.53
N ILE A 59 23.33 5.32 -32.78
CA ILE A 59 23.42 5.19 -31.32
C ILE A 59 22.37 6.07 -30.64
N ARG A 60 22.20 7.32 -31.11
CA ARG A 60 21.17 8.23 -30.60
C ARG A 60 19.75 7.65 -30.74
N LYS A 61 19.44 6.99 -31.86
CA LYS A 61 18.11 6.38 -32.08
C LYS A 61 17.87 5.21 -31.13
N THR A 62 18.86 4.33 -30.96
CA THR A 62 18.78 3.22 -30.01
C THR A 62 18.62 3.74 -28.58
N PHE A 63 19.37 4.77 -28.18
CA PHE A 63 19.26 5.39 -26.87
C PHE A 63 17.89 6.02 -26.63
N LEU A 64 17.33 6.75 -27.61
CA LEU A 64 16.00 7.35 -27.49
C LEU A 64 14.90 6.28 -27.33
N ILE A 65 15.00 5.15 -28.01
CA ILE A 65 14.07 4.03 -27.84
C ILE A 65 14.20 3.42 -26.43
N GLN A 66 15.42 3.27 -25.91
CA GLN A 66 15.66 2.80 -24.55
C GLN A 66 15.09 3.76 -23.50
N CYS A 67 15.32 5.07 -23.65
CA CYS A 67 14.75 6.10 -22.79
C CYS A 67 13.23 6.14 -22.87
N ALA A 68 12.65 6.02 -24.07
CA ALA A 68 11.20 5.96 -24.25
C ALA A 68 10.58 4.72 -23.59
N GLY A 69 11.22 3.55 -23.72
CA GLY A 69 10.80 2.31 -23.08
C GLY A 69 10.90 2.38 -21.55
N LEU A 70 11.99 2.92 -21.02
CA LEU A 70 12.18 3.11 -19.57
C LEU A 70 11.21 4.14 -19.00
N LEU A 71 10.96 5.23 -19.73
CA LEU A 71 9.96 6.23 -19.37
C LEU A 71 8.55 5.63 -19.36
N MET A 72 8.21 4.80 -20.34
CA MET A 72 6.92 4.09 -20.39
C MET A 72 6.81 3.05 -19.27
N PHE A 73 7.89 2.35 -18.92
CA PHE A 73 7.95 1.41 -17.78
C PHE A 73 7.78 2.12 -16.44
N VAL A 74 8.45 3.25 -16.22
CA VAL A 74 8.32 4.05 -14.99
C VAL A 74 6.92 4.65 -14.91
N LEU A 75 6.37 5.20 -15.99
CA LEU A 75 5.00 5.71 -16.01
C LEU A 75 3.98 4.58 -15.76
N GLY A 76 4.14 3.43 -16.40
CA GLY A 76 3.30 2.25 -16.16
C GLY A 76 3.40 1.74 -14.72
N GLY A 77 4.61 1.72 -14.16
CA GLY A 77 4.88 1.35 -12.76
C GLY A 77 4.27 2.33 -11.76
N VAL A 78 4.40 3.64 -12.00
CA VAL A 78 3.81 4.68 -11.16
C VAL A 78 2.28 4.61 -11.21
N THR A 79 1.71 4.49 -12.41
CA THR A 79 0.25 4.35 -12.58
C THR A 79 -0.25 3.09 -11.85
N THR A 80 0.45 1.96 -12.02
CA THR A 80 0.13 0.73 -11.28
C THR A 80 0.29 0.93 -9.77
N SER A 81 1.31 1.63 -9.30
CA SER A 81 1.52 1.90 -7.87
C SER A 81 0.45 2.82 -7.26
N VAL A 82 -0.07 3.78 -8.02
CA VAL A 82 -1.12 4.69 -7.54
C VAL A 82 -2.47 3.98 -7.48
N PHE A 83 -2.78 3.12 -8.47
CA PHE A 83 -4.06 2.42 -8.55
C PHE A 83 -4.10 1.07 -7.81
N TYR A 84 -2.97 0.36 -7.68
CA TYR A 84 -2.86 -0.95 -6.99
C TYR A 84 -1.97 -0.92 -5.73
N GLY A 85 -1.07 0.05 -5.58
CA GLY A 85 -0.14 0.15 -4.45
C GLY A 85 -0.74 0.66 -3.14
N GLY A 86 -2.02 1.02 -3.12
CA GLY A 86 -2.77 1.25 -1.87
C GLY A 86 -2.86 0.02 -0.95
N ASN A 87 -2.42 -1.16 -1.40
CA ASN A 87 -2.51 -2.43 -0.67
C ASN A 87 -1.15 -3.10 -0.35
N PHE A 88 0.01 -2.54 -0.73
CA PHE A 88 1.31 -3.23 -0.54
C PHE A 88 2.12 -2.79 0.70
N THR A 89 1.73 -1.71 1.41
CA THR A 89 2.41 -1.31 2.66
C THR A 89 1.96 -2.09 3.90
N GLN A 90 1.62 -3.37 3.75
CA GLN A 90 1.29 -4.26 4.87
C GLN A 90 2.13 -5.55 4.90
N ILE A 91 3.39 -5.49 4.44
CA ILE A 91 4.36 -6.57 4.64
C ILE A 91 5.62 -5.99 5.28
N SER A 92 5.50 -5.50 6.52
CA SER A 92 6.60 -5.38 7.49
C SER A 92 5.99 -5.23 8.89
N ASP A 93 5.15 -6.19 9.29
CA ASP A 93 4.81 -6.35 10.71
C ASP A 93 5.79 -7.39 11.28
N PRO A 94 6.87 -7.02 12.00
CA PRO A 94 7.73 -7.98 12.71
C PRO A 94 7.03 -8.64 13.91
N SER A 95 5.70 -8.50 14.03
CA SER A 95 4.90 -8.88 15.19
C SER A 95 4.33 -10.30 15.14
N GLN A 96 4.58 -11.09 14.07
CA GLN A 96 4.08 -12.47 13.94
C GLN A 96 5.11 -13.57 14.25
N ASN A 97 5.98 -13.38 15.24
CA ASN A 97 6.85 -14.43 15.75
C ASN A 97 6.71 -14.60 17.28
N GLN A 98 5.48 -14.64 17.78
CA GLN A 98 5.24 -14.92 19.21
C GLN A 98 3.91 -15.63 19.49
N GLU A 99 3.54 -16.63 18.68
CA GLU A 99 2.43 -17.52 19.05
C GLU A 99 2.62 -18.94 18.50
N LEU A 100 3.81 -19.52 18.68
CA LEU A 100 4.01 -20.96 18.52
C LEU A 100 5.14 -21.50 19.41
N LYS A 101 5.08 -21.17 20.70
CA LYS A 101 5.86 -21.89 21.73
C LYS A 101 5.30 -21.50 23.09
N ASN A 102 4.35 -22.26 23.61
CA ASN A 102 4.01 -22.42 25.03
C ASN A 102 2.61 -23.04 25.09
N ASN A 103 2.52 -24.35 24.93
CA ASN A 103 1.45 -25.19 25.48
C ASN A 103 1.80 -26.65 25.19
N ASP A 104 2.82 -27.16 25.88
CA ASP A 104 3.02 -28.59 26.11
C ASP A 104 3.92 -28.77 27.34
N SER A 105 3.29 -29.01 28.49
CA SER A 105 3.75 -29.76 29.67
C SER A 105 2.76 -29.48 30.81
N SER A 106 1.67 -30.24 30.96
CA SER A 106 1.58 -31.62 31.47
C SER A 106 0.79 -31.62 32.81
N PRO A 107 0.25 -32.77 33.26
CA PRO A 107 -1.16 -32.90 33.65
C PRO A 107 -1.40 -33.32 35.12
N SER A 108 -2.67 -33.62 35.44
CA SER A 108 -3.25 -34.19 36.68
C SER A 108 -3.98 -33.14 37.55
N SER A 109 -5.23 -33.32 37.99
CA SER A 109 -5.85 -34.57 38.48
C SER A 109 -7.41 -34.46 38.56
N PHE A 110 -8.09 -35.34 37.78
CA PHE A 110 -9.30 -36.15 38.07
C PHE A 110 -10.65 -35.57 38.61
N PRO A 111 -11.78 -36.33 38.45
CA PRO A 111 -13.13 -35.81 38.19
C PRO A 111 -14.20 -36.35 39.18
N SER A 112 -15.48 -36.16 38.82
CA SER A 112 -16.70 -36.87 39.27
C SER A 112 -17.35 -36.41 40.57
N ASP A 113 -18.63 -36.01 40.44
CA ASP A 113 -19.81 -36.63 41.11
C ASP A 113 -21.03 -35.74 40.81
N LEU A 114 -21.87 -36.08 39.83
CA LEU A 114 -23.15 -36.80 40.02
C LEU A 114 -23.87 -36.45 41.34
N ASN A 115 -24.87 -35.56 41.26
CA ASN A 115 -26.06 -35.73 42.06
C ASN A 115 -27.32 -35.39 41.26
N THR A 116 -28.29 -36.28 41.36
CA THR A 116 -29.52 -36.42 40.57
C THR A 116 -30.68 -35.81 41.36
N SER A 117 -31.52 -34.96 40.76
CA SER A 117 -32.96 -35.21 40.45
C SER A 117 -33.85 -34.01 40.92
N PRO A 118 -35.16 -33.92 40.61
CA PRO A 118 -35.74 -33.19 39.47
C PRO A 118 -36.68 -32.00 39.84
N SER A 119 -37.07 -31.22 38.80
CA SER A 119 -38.13 -30.19 38.59
C SER A 119 -39.34 -30.08 39.56
N PRO A 120 -40.19 -29.01 39.55
CA PRO A 120 -40.45 -28.00 38.49
C PRO A 120 -40.71 -26.55 38.97
N SER A 121 -40.82 -25.59 38.03
CA SER A 121 -41.86 -24.53 37.93
C SER A 121 -41.36 -23.35 37.09
N GLN A 122 -41.90 -23.21 35.87
CA GLN A 122 -41.97 -21.93 35.16
C GLN A 122 -43.17 -21.15 35.71
N GLU A 123 -43.00 -19.89 36.10
CA GLU A 123 -44.09 -18.90 36.08
C GLU A 123 -43.55 -17.45 35.96
N SER A 124 -43.80 -16.87 34.78
CA SER A 124 -44.05 -15.44 34.42
C SER A 124 -43.37 -14.25 35.12
N SER A 125 -42.51 -13.53 34.35
CA SER A 125 -42.40 -12.06 34.05
C SER A 125 -42.88 -10.96 35.03
N PRO A 126 -42.49 -9.66 34.88
CA PRO A 126 -41.40 -9.01 34.12
C PRO A 126 -40.67 -7.88 34.92
N ALA A 127 -39.71 -7.19 34.28
CA ALA A 127 -39.13 -5.88 34.65
C ALA A 127 -37.92 -5.85 35.61
N ALA A 128 -36.73 -6.05 35.02
CA ALA A 128 -35.54 -5.30 35.41
C ALA A 128 -34.73 -5.04 34.13
N GLU A 129 -34.61 -3.76 33.76
CA GLU A 129 -33.81 -3.29 32.62
C GLU A 129 -32.35 -3.76 32.77
N PRO A 130 -31.76 -4.41 31.76
CA PRO A 130 -30.32 -4.54 31.72
C PRO A 130 -29.73 -3.17 31.34
N SER A 131 -29.21 -2.50 32.35
CA SER A 131 -28.21 -1.44 32.25
C SER A 131 -27.26 -1.70 31.06
N PRO A 132 -27.02 -0.76 30.13
CA PRO A 132 -26.15 -1.01 28.99
C PRO A 132 -24.69 -1.15 29.46
N GLN A 133 -24.26 -2.40 29.65
CA GLN A 133 -22.86 -2.72 29.91
C GLN A 133 -22.05 -2.57 28.62
N SER A 134 -21.39 -1.42 28.51
CA SER A 134 -20.18 -1.07 27.76
C SER A 134 -19.54 -2.14 26.85
N PHE A 135 -20.20 -2.50 25.74
CA PHE A 135 -19.60 -3.23 24.62
C PHE A 135 -18.84 -2.33 23.61
N ILE A 136 -18.64 -1.04 23.94
CA ILE A 136 -18.36 0.01 22.94
C ILE A 136 -16.85 0.27 22.68
N ALA A 137 -15.92 -0.33 23.42
CA ALA A 137 -14.49 0.01 23.33
C ALA A 137 -13.77 -0.47 22.04
N PRO A 138 -14.03 -1.67 21.49
CA PRO A 138 -13.35 -2.12 20.27
C PRO A 138 -13.90 -1.42 19.01
N ILE A 139 -15.22 -1.29 18.90
CA ILE A 139 -15.92 -0.78 17.70
C ILE A 139 -15.57 0.70 17.44
N GLN A 140 -15.54 1.54 18.48
CA GLN A 140 -15.20 2.96 18.35
C GLN A 140 -13.74 3.20 17.94
N LYS A 141 -12.80 2.36 18.41
CA LYS A 141 -11.38 2.52 18.05
C LYS A 141 -11.15 2.31 16.55
N ASP A 142 -11.89 1.40 15.95
CA ASP A 142 -11.78 1.10 14.52
C ASP A 142 -12.50 2.13 13.65
N GLU A 143 -13.67 2.62 14.10
CA GLU A 143 -14.40 3.68 13.40
C GLU A 143 -13.61 5.00 13.32
N PHE A 144 -12.90 5.36 14.40
CA PHE A 144 -12.01 6.52 14.41
C PHE A 144 -10.92 6.40 13.34
N LYS A 145 -10.19 5.26 13.34
CA LYS A 145 -9.10 5.02 12.39
C LYS A 145 -9.61 5.03 10.95
N GLN A 146 -10.76 4.40 10.70
CA GLN A 146 -11.37 4.34 9.37
C GLN A 146 -11.77 5.74 8.89
N SER A 147 -12.42 6.53 9.75
CA SER A 147 -12.83 7.90 9.43
C SER A 147 -11.62 8.80 9.14
N MET A 148 -10.54 8.70 9.93
CA MET A 148 -9.29 9.41 9.67
C MET A 148 -8.67 8.99 8.33
N LYS A 149 -8.61 7.68 8.04
CA LYS A 149 -8.07 7.15 6.78
C LYS A 149 -8.85 7.67 5.57
N LEU A 150 -10.18 7.58 5.60
CA LEU A 150 -11.03 8.08 4.52
C LEU A 150 -10.89 9.59 4.34
N GLY A 151 -10.83 10.36 5.43
CA GLY A 151 -10.61 11.80 5.37
C GLY A 151 -9.32 12.18 4.63
N TYR A 152 -8.20 11.52 4.93
CA TYR A 152 -6.93 11.76 4.24
C TYR A 152 -6.96 11.34 2.76
N ILE A 153 -7.63 10.23 2.45
CA ILE A 153 -7.82 9.77 1.06
C ILE A 153 -8.55 10.83 0.23
N TYR A 154 -9.68 11.35 0.72
CA TYR A 154 -10.44 12.39 0.02
C TYR A 154 -9.71 13.74 0.01
N TYR A 155 -8.98 14.08 1.07
CA TYR A 155 -8.16 15.30 1.10
C TYR A 155 -7.08 15.27 0.01
N GLY A 156 -6.41 14.12 -0.17
CA GLY A 156 -5.43 13.92 -1.25
C GLY A 156 -6.03 14.01 -2.66
N GLN A 157 -7.30 13.61 -2.80
CA GLN A 157 -8.07 13.74 -4.05
C GLN A 157 -8.61 15.16 -4.29
N ARG A 158 -8.35 16.12 -3.39
CA ARG A 158 -8.90 17.48 -3.38
C ARG A 158 -10.41 17.56 -3.21
N GLU A 159 -11.04 16.46 -2.80
CA GLU A 159 -12.44 16.44 -2.40
C GLU A 159 -12.59 16.94 -0.96
N TYR A 160 -12.27 18.22 -0.75
CA TYR A 160 -12.15 18.77 0.60
C TYR A 160 -13.47 18.71 1.40
N GLN A 161 -14.61 18.78 0.73
CA GLN A 161 -15.92 18.66 1.39
C GLN A 161 -16.15 17.24 1.93
N THR A 162 -15.87 16.21 1.12
CA THR A 162 -15.95 14.81 1.53
C THR A 162 -14.92 14.50 2.63
N ALA A 163 -13.71 15.04 2.52
CA ALA A 163 -12.67 14.91 3.53
C ALA A 163 -13.11 15.49 4.88
N LEU A 164 -13.72 16.69 4.86
CA LEU A 164 -14.20 17.38 6.06
C LEU A 164 -15.28 16.56 6.78
N ILE A 165 -16.20 15.92 6.04
CA ILE A 165 -17.22 15.05 6.62
C ILE A 165 -16.58 13.88 7.39
N ASN A 166 -15.59 13.22 6.78
CA ASN A 166 -14.91 12.07 7.38
C ASN A 166 -14.06 12.47 8.60
N PHE A 167 -13.37 13.61 8.57
CA PHE A 167 -12.63 14.10 9.74
C PHE A 167 -13.56 14.52 10.90
N ASN A 168 -14.73 15.10 10.59
CA ASN A 168 -15.72 15.38 11.63
C ASN A 168 -16.28 14.10 12.26
N ARG A 169 -16.47 13.02 11.50
CA ARG A 169 -16.84 11.71 12.06
C ARG A 169 -15.77 11.20 13.02
N ALA A 170 -14.49 11.35 12.68
CA ALA A 170 -13.41 11.01 13.59
C ALA A 170 -13.46 11.81 14.91
N LEU A 171 -13.79 13.11 14.86
CA LEU A 171 -13.98 13.93 16.06
C LEU A 171 -15.19 13.54 16.90
N GLN A 172 -16.25 13.01 16.29
CA GLN A 172 -17.41 12.50 17.04
C GLN A 172 -17.04 11.26 17.84
N VAL A 173 -16.18 10.39 17.28
CA VAL A 173 -15.71 9.18 17.93
C VAL A 173 -14.66 9.49 19.01
N ARG A 174 -13.78 10.46 18.78
CA ARG A 174 -12.78 10.94 19.75
C ARG A 174 -12.78 12.46 19.86
N PRO A 175 -13.68 13.03 20.66
CA PRO A 175 -13.69 14.46 20.93
C PRO A 175 -12.37 14.86 21.60
N GLY A 176 -11.62 15.77 21.00
CA GLY A 176 -10.34 16.25 21.54
C GLY A 176 -9.08 15.59 20.96
N ASP A 177 -9.22 14.67 19.99
CA ASP A 177 -8.04 14.13 19.30
C ASP A 177 -7.32 15.21 18.48
N ALA A 178 -6.06 15.47 18.82
CA ALA A 178 -5.27 16.54 18.21
C ALA A 178 -5.08 16.36 16.69
N TYR A 179 -5.00 15.11 16.21
CA TYR A 179 -4.83 14.83 14.78
C TYR A 179 -6.11 15.12 14.01
N ALA A 180 -7.25 14.70 14.54
CA ALA A 180 -8.55 14.95 13.92
C ALA A 180 -8.88 16.45 13.89
N ILE A 181 -8.58 17.19 14.97
CA ILE A 181 -8.74 18.66 15.01
C ILE A 181 -7.91 19.32 13.91
N LYS A 182 -6.60 19.01 13.86
CA LYS A 182 -5.70 19.59 12.87
C LYS A 182 -6.11 19.25 11.43
N ALA A 183 -6.59 18.04 11.20
CA ALA A 183 -7.09 17.62 9.89
C ALA A 183 -8.33 18.43 9.46
N VAL A 184 -9.29 18.66 10.37
CA VAL A 184 -10.45 19.52 10.11
C VAL A 184 -10.03 20.95 9.77
N ASP A 185 -9.13 21.55 10.53
CA ASP A 185 -8.70 22.93 10.33
C ASP A 185 -7.95 23.11 9.01
N ASN A 186 -7.01 22.20 8.72
CA ASN A 186 -6.31 22.16 7.43
C ASN A 186 -7.29 22.05 6.25
N THR A 187 -8.33 21.22 6.40
CA THR A 187 -9.35 21.04 5.36
C THR A 187 -10.21 22.27 5.15
N LYS A 188 -10.61 22.94 6.24
CA LYS A 188 -11.33 24.22 6.16
C LYS A 188 -10.50 25.29 5.44
N MET A 189 -9.21 25.38 5.74
CA MET A 189 -8.30 26.31 5.04
C MET A 189 -8.18 25.99 3.54
N ALA A 190 -8.07 24.70 3.18
CA ALA A 190 -8.01 24.28 1.79
C ALA A 190 -9.29 24.64 1.01
N ILE A 191 -10.47 24.47 1.63
CA ILE A 191 -11.75 24.88 1.04
C ILE A 191 -11.80 26.39 0.82
N ALA A 192 -11.31 27.19 1.77
CA ALA A 192 -11.27 28.63 1.63
C ALA A 192 -10.35 29.04 0.45
N GLY A 193 -9.16 28.46 0.35
CA GLY A 193 -8.22 28.72 -0.74
C GLY A 193 -8.68 28.23 -2.12
N SER A 194 -9.52 27.19 -2.18
CA SER A 194 -10.10 26.73 -3.46
C SER A 194 -11.21 27.63 -4.00
N ARG A 195 -11.83 28.47 -3.14
CA ARG A 195 -12.91 29.40 -3.55
C ARG A 195 -12.39 30.71 -4.12
N THR A 196 -11.09 30.99 -3.96
CA THR A 196 -10.44 32.25 -4.37
C THR A 196 -9.67 32.14 -5.70
N LYS A 197 -9.82 31.04 -6.43
CA LYS A 197 -9.26 30.83 -7.77
C LYS A 197 -10.38 30.66 -8.78
#